data_AF-A0A316DAH1-F1
#
_entry.id   AF-A0A316DAH1-F1
#
_cell.length_a   1.000
_cell.length_b   1.000
_cell.length_c   1.000
_cell.angle_alpha   90.00
_cell.angle_beta   90.00
_cell.angle_gamma   90.00
#
_symmetry.space_group_name_H-M   'P 1'
#
loop_
_entity.id
_entity.type
_entity.pdbx_description
1 polymer ?
#
loop_
_entity_poly.entity_id
_entity_poly.type
_entity_poly.pdbx_seq_one_letter_code
_entity_poly.pdbx_strand_id
1 'polypeptide(L)'
;MLLSEYLHTLPLYHIADLYDTLYQPSVPHAYTEDEYRQAVVSYWNNPQNWDALVGALSVTERQTLTRLALQERCEIDAFLEELNSIGLVVLHREVNRFVVPDDVRVWLLERLPSLQDRLQAQEQADPDGTTPV
;
A
#
# COMPACT_ATOMS: atom_id res chain seq x y z
N MET A 1 -4.23 -4.71 13.29
CA MET A 1 -3.62 -3.40 13.68
C MET A 1 -4.13 -2.37 12.70
N LEU A 2 -4.72 -1.29 13.21
CA LEU A 2 -5.17 -0.16 12.38
C LEU A 2 -3.98 0.73 11.95
N LEU A 3 -4.15 1.52 10.89
CA LEU A 3 -3.12 2.46 10.44
C LEU A 3 -2.76 3.46 11.54
N SER A 4 -3.76 3.99 12.25
CA SER A 4 -3.55 4.90 13.38
C SER A 4 -2.69 4.26 14.47
N GLU A 5 -2.98 3.02 14.86
CA GLU A 5 -2.21 2.26 15.85
C GLU A 5 -0.78 2.04 15.38
N TYR A 6 -0.58 1.70 14.10
CA TYR A 6 0.74 1.54 13.51
C TYR A 6 1.56 2.83 13.59
N LEU A 7 0.97 3.98 13.22
CA LEU A 7 1.66 5.27 13.26
C LEU A 7 2.06 5.67 14.69
N HIS A 8 1.38 5.18 15.72
CA HIS A 8 1.79 5.34 17.12
C HIS A 8 3.03 4.52 17.50
N THR A 9 3.34 3.46 16.75
CA THR A 9 4.57 2.66 16.95
C THR A 9 5.79 3.29 16.28
N LEU A 10 5.59 4.25 15.37
CA LEU A 10 6.67 4.88 14.63
C LEU A 10 7.24 6.09 15.39
N PRO A 11 8.55 6.33 15.29
CA PRO A 11 9.16 7.55 15.80
C PRO A 11 8.77 8.76 14.95
N LEU A 12 8.72 9.94 15.56
CA LEU A 12 8.28 11.19 14.93
C LEU A 12 8.95 11.47 13.57
N TYR A 13 10.26 11.22 13.44
CA TYR A 13 10.96 11.47 12.17
C TYR A 13 10.40 10.64 11.00
N HIS A 14 10.02 9.39 11.23
CA HIS A 14 9.38 8.57 10.18
C HIS A 14 8.00 9.11 9.83
N ILE A 15 7.24 9.61 10.81
CA ILE A 15 5.91 10.17 10.57
C ILE A 15 6.01 11.48 9.78
N ALA A 16 7.04 12.29 10.06
CA ALA A 16 7.34 13.48 9.28
C ALA A 16 7.75 13.14 7.84
N ASP A 17 8.64 12.16 7.64
CA ASP A 17 9.03 11.69 6.29
C ASP A 17 7.83 11.16 5.49
N LEU A 18 6.95 10.39 6.15
CA LEU A 18 5.70 9.90 5.57
C LEU A 18 4.81 11.04 5.10
N TYR A 19 4.62 12.02 5.98
CA TYR A 19 3.84 13.21 5.68
C TYR A 19 4.45 13.96 4.47
N ASP A 20 5.75 14.23 4.50
CA ASP A 20 6.45 14.96 3.43
C ASP A 20 6.35 14.23 2.08
N THR A 21 6.38 12.90 2.10
CA THR A 21 6.23 12.08 0.89
C THR A 21 4.82 12.17 0.30
N LEU A 22 3.79 12.20 1.14
CA LEU A 22 2.38 12.29 0.70
C LEU A 22 1.98 13.70 0.25
N TYR A 23 2.62 14.73 0.80
CA TYR A 23 2.24 16.13 0.64
C TYR A 23 3.31 16.96 -0.09
N GLN A 24 4.09 16.38 -1.02
CA GLN A 24 5.07 17.11 -1.86
C GLN A 24 4.40 18.25 -2.68
N PRO A 25 4.13 19.42 -2.09
CA PRO A 25 4.89 20.61 -2.46
C PRO A 25 5.07 21.62 -1.29
N SER A 26 6.34 21.92 -1.00
CA SER A 26 6.80 23.23 -0.49
C SER A 26 5.97 23.86 0.65
N VAL A 27 6.02 23.31 1.86
CA VAL A 27 5.56 24.09 3.02
C VAL A 27 6.42 23.82 4.26
N PRO A 28 6.92 24.87 4.95
CA PRO A 28 7.44 24.71 6.30
C PRO A 28 6.27 24.46 7.24
N HIS A 29 6.10 23.23 7.70
CA HIS A 29 5.06 22.85 8.64
C HIS A 29 5.64 22.65 10.04
N ALA A 30 5.08 23.36 11.01
CA ALA A 30 5.36 23.15 12.42
C ALA A 30 4.20 22.35 13.04
N TYR A 31 4.11 21.06 12.70
CA TYR A 31 3.15 20.15 13.30
C TYR A 31 3.71 19.49 14.56
N THR A 32 2.82 19.23 15.50
CA THR A 32 3.01 18.31 16.62
C THR A 32 2.95 16.86 16.12
N GLU A 33 3.41 15.92 16.95
CA GLU A 33 3.41 14.49 16.62
C GLU A 33 2.01 13.96 16.29
N ASP A 34 1.00 14.36 17.04
CA ASP A 34 -0.38 13.94 16.80
C ASP A 34 -0.96 14.56 15.53
N GLU A 35 -0.59 15.80 15.20
CA GLU A 35 -1.02 16.44 13.95
C GLU A 35 -0.43 15.74 12.72
N TYR A 36 0.84 15.33 12.76
CA TYR A 36 1.44 14.53 11.68
C TYR A 36 0.69 13.20 11.49
N ARG A 37 0.42 12.48 12.57
CA ARG A 37 -0.33 11.21 12.52
C ARG A 37 -1.73 11.40 11.96
N GLN A 38 -2.45 12.40 12.46
CA GLN A 38 -3.80 12.71 12.00
C GLN A 38 -3.81 13.06 10.52
N ALA A 39 -2.83 13.84 10.04
CA ALA A 39 -2.77 14.19 8.64
C ALA A 39 -2.53 12.97 7.72
N VAL A 40 -1.60 12.07 8.08
CA VAL A 40 -1.39 10.82 7.32
C VAL A 40 -2.66 9.97 7.29
N VAL A 41 -3.35 9.83 8.44
CA VAL A 41 -4.62 9.09 8.50
C VAL A 41 -5.71 9.79 7.67
N SER A 42 -5.82 11.11 7.76
CA SER A 42 -6.80 11.90 6.99
C SER A 42 -6.55 11.79 5.49
N TYR A 43 -5.29 11.76 5.05
CA TYR A 43 -4.94 11.52 3.65
C TYR A 43 -5.53 10.20 3.17
N TRP A 44 -5.29 9.10 3.89
CA TRP A 44 -5.78 7.77 3.50
C TRP A 44 -7.26 7.55 3.81
N ASN A 45 -7.91 8.40 4.61
CA ASN A 45 -9.36 8.37 4.76
C ASN A 45 -10.12 9.01 3.58
N ASN A 46 -9.43 9.72 2.68
CA ASN A 46 -10.05 10.26 1.47
C ASN A 46 -10.11 9.18 0.36
N PRO A 47 -11.31 8.78 -0.10
CA PRO A 47 -11.46 7.82 -1.20
C PRO A 47 -10.70 8.17 -2.47
N GLN A 48 -10.58 9.46 -2.79
CA GLN A 48 -9.93 9.92 -4.03
C GLN A 48 -8.42 9.61 -4.06
N ASN A 49 -7.77 9.62 -2.89
CA ASN A 49 -6.35 9.29 -2.79
C ASN A 49 -6.12 7.79 -3.05
N TRP A 50 -7.06 6.94 -2.67
CA TRP A 50 -7.03 5.53 -3.04
C TRP A 50 -7.25 5.31 -4.53
N ASP A 51 -8.23 6.01 -5.12
CA ASP A 51 -8.52 5.90 -6.53
C ASP A 51 -7.33 6.38 -7.38
N ALA A 52 -6.67 7.46 -6.96
CA ALA A 52 -5.44 7.96 -7.57
C ALA A 52 -4.28 6.96 -7.45
N LEU A 53 -4.08 6.37 -6.27
CA LEU A 53 -3.10 5.31 -6.07
C LEU A 53 -3.37 4.13 -7.00
N VAL A 54 -4.56 3.52 -6.92
CA VAL A 54 -4.94 2.34 -7.72
C VAL A 54 -4.86 2.62 -9.23
N GLY A 55 -5.22 3.83 -9.66
CA GLY A 55 -5.10 4.26 -11.05
C GLY A 55 -3.66 4.42 -11.55
N ALA A 56 -2.71 4.71 -10.66
CA ALA A 56 -1.29 4.81 -11.00
C ALA A 56 -0.58 3.44 -11.08
N LEU A 57 -1.16 2.41 -10.46
CA LEU A 57 -0.55 1.08 -10.41
C LEU A 57 -0.70 0.31 -11.72
N SER A 58 0.34 -0.42 -12.08
CA SER A 58 0.31 -1.48 -13.10
C SER A 58 -0.56 -2.66 -12.66
N VAL A 59 -0.90 -3.52 -13.63
CA VAL A 59 -1.65 -4.77 -13.38
C VAL A 59 -0.95 -5.65 -12.34
N THR A 60 0.38 -5.80 -12.45
CA THR A 60 1.18 -6.61 -11.53
C THR A 60 1.18 -6.04 -10.11
N GLU A 61 1.32 -4.72 -9.96
CA GLU A 61 1.31 -4.07 -8.65
C GLU A 61 -0.05 -4.17 -7.97
N ARG A 62 -1.15 -4.03 -8.73
CA ARG A 62 -2.52 -4.25 -8.22
C ARG A 62 -2.72 -5.69 -7.74
N GLN A 63 -2.14 -6.67 -8.43
CA GLN A 63 -2.17 -8.08 -8.01
C GLN A 63 -1.36 -8.31 -6.74
N THR A 64 -0.16 -7.74 -6.66
CA THR A 64 0.69 -7.82 -5.46
C THR A 64 -0.05 -7.22 -4.25
N LEU A 65 -0.66 -6.04 -4.40
CA LEU A 65 -1.49 -5.45 -3.34
C LEU A 65 -2.71 -6.31 -3.00
N THR A 66 -3.37 -6.91 -4.00
CA THR A 66 -4.51 -7.81 -3.76
C THR A 66 -4.08 -9.01 -2.93
N ARG A 67 -2.97 -9.66 -3.29
CA ARG A 67 -2.40 -10.80 -2.54
C ARG A 67 -2.01 -10.38 -1.12
N LEU A 68 -1.39 -9.21 -0.97
CA LEU A 68 -1.01 -8.67 0.32
C LEU A 68 -2.23 -8.36 1.20
N ALA A 69 -3.29 -7.81 0.61
CA ALA A 69 -4.56 -7.54 1.30
C ALA A 69 -5.33 -8.83 1.65
N LEU A 70 -5.12 -9.92 0.90
CA LEU A 70 -5.58 -11.26 1.25
C LEU A 70 -4.66 -11.97 2.28
N GLN A 71 -3.66 -11.25 2.81
CA GLN A 71 -2.68 -11.79 3.76
C GLN A 71 -1.90 -12.99 3.21
N GLU A 72 -1.70 -13.05 1.89
CA GLU A 72 -0.76 -13.99 1.28
C GLU A 72 0.69 -13.58 1.58
N ARG A 73 1.64 -14.49 1.32
CA ARG A 73 3.07 -14.13 1.31
C ARG A 73 3.41 -13.58 -0.08
N CYS A 74 3.95 -12.36 -0.10
CA CYS A 74 4.49 -11.73 -1.29
C CYS A 74 6.01 -11.66 -1.19
N GLU A 75 6.69 -11.75 -2.32
CA GLU A 75 8.14 -11.51 -2.38
C GLU A 75 8.40 -10.03 -2.07
N ILE A 76 9.50 -9.75 -1.38
CA ILE A 76 9.93 -8.38 -1.12
C ILE A 76 10.54 -7.84 -2.40
N ASP A 77 9.97 -6.77 -2.92
CA ASP A 77 10.44 -6.05 -4.09
C ASP A 77 10.46 -4.53 -3.82
N ALA A 78 10.98 -3.77 -4.79
CA ALA A 78 11.04 -2.32 -4.70
C ALA A 78 9.65 -1.68 -4.50
N PHE A 79 8.61 -2.26 -5.07
CA PHE A 79 7.24 -1.77 -4.95
C PHE A 79 6.71 -1.84 -3.51
N LEU A 80 6.90 -2.97 -2.82
CA LEU A 80 6.50 -3.10 -1.42
C LEU A 80 7.35 -2.21 -0.49
N GLU A 81 8.61 -1.97 -0.82
CA GLU A 81 9.45 -1.01 -0.10
C GLU A 81 8.95 0.43 -0.28
N GLU A 82 8.54 0.81 -1.49
CA GLU A 82 7.91 2.11 -1.76
C GLU A 82 6.59 2.26 -0.99
N LEU A 83 5.73 1.23 -0.99
CA LEU A 83 4.48 1.25 -0.21
C LEU A 83 4.75 1.37 1.30
N ASN A 84 5.83 0.78 1.79
CA ASN A 84 6.25 0.90 3.19
C ASN A 84 6.73 2.32 3.50
N SER A 85 7.43 2.95 2.55
CA SER A 85 7.91 4.32 2.68
C SER A 85 6.79 5.37 2.73
N ILE A 86 5.59 5.04 2.24
CA ILE A 86 4.37 5.86 2.34
C ILE A 86 3.38 5.36 3.43
N GLY A 87 3.80 4.36 4.22
CA GLY A 87 3.10 3.93 5.44
C GLY A 87 1.86 3.08 5.18
N LEU A 88 1.70 2.56 3.96
CA LEU A 88 0.58 1.68 3.60
C LEU A 88 0.81 0.23 4.00
N VAL A 89 2.06 -0.19 4.14
CA VAL A 89 2.44 -1.54 4.55
C VAL A 89 3.53 -1.45 5.62
N VAL A 90 3.67 -2.52 6.40
CA VAL A 90 4.58 -2.63 7.54
C VAL A 90 5.53 -3.79 7.33
N LEU A 91 6.84 -3.53 7.27
CA LEU A 91 7.84 -4.59 7.24
C LEU A 91 8.12 -5.16 8.64
N HIS A 92 7.61 -6.35 8.93
CA HIS A 92 8.00 -7.13 10.11
C HIS A 92 9.32 -7.85 9.86
N ARG A 93 10.43 -7.21 10.26
CA ARG A 93 11.80 -7.72 10.02
C ARG A 93 12.07 -9.08 10.66
N GLU A 94 11.44 -9.40 11.79
CA GLU A 94 11.63 -10.68 12.49
C GLU A 94 11.21 -11.89 11.64
N VAL A 95 10.19 -11.71 10.81
CA VAL A 95 9.63 -12.74 9.92
C VAL A 95 9.84 -12.39 8.44
N ASN A 96 10.59 -11.33 8.17
CA ASN A 96 10.86 -10.73 6.87
C ASN A 96 9.61 -10.66 5.97
N ARG A 97 8.56 -10.03 6.49
CA ARG A 97 7.24 -10.03 5.86
C ARG A 97 6.56 -8.67 5.93
N PHE A 98 5.97 -8.24 4.80
CA PHE A 98 5.05 -7.12 4.78
C PHE A 98 3.66 -7.49 5.27
N VAL A 99 3.09 -6.61 6.10
CA VAL A 99 1.73 -6.70 6.63
C VAL A 99 1.01 -5.40 6.32
N VAL A 100 -0.27 -5.50 5.96
CA VAL A 100 -1.13 -4.34 5.73
C VAL A 100 -1.92 -4.05 7.01
N PRO A 101 -2.03 -2.78 7.45
CA PRO A 101 -3.00 -2.40 8.47
C PRO A 101 -4.43 -2.81 8.06
N ASP A 102 -5.27 -3.18 9.02
CA ASP A 102 -6.56 -3.82 8.75
C ASP A 102 -7.56 -2.91 8.03
N ASP A 103 -7.56 -1.62 8.33
CA ASP A 103 -8.36 -0.59 7.68
C ASP A 103 -7.90 -0.31 6.25
N VAL A 104 -6.58 -0.20 6.05
CA VAL A 104 -5.94 -0.10 4.73
C VAL A 104 -6.29 -1.32 3.88
N ARG A 105 -6.27 -2.52 4.47
CA ARG A 105 -6.65 -3.77 3.82
C ARG A 105 -8.09 -3.78 3.32
N VAL A 106 -9.03 -3.29 4.13
CA VAL A 106 -10.44 -3.16 3.73
C VAL A 106 -10.57 -2.23 2.52
N TRP A 107 -9.94 -1.05 2.58
CA TRP A 107 -9.98 -0.10 1.47
C TRP A 107 -9.39 -0.64 0.18
N LEU A 108 -8.28 -1.40 0.26
CA LEU A 108 -7.66 -2.08 -0.88
C LEU A 108 -8.61 -3.14 -1.47
N LEU A 109 -9.24 -3.98 -0.65
CA LEU A 109 -10.13 -5.04 -1.14
C LEU A 109 -11.42 -4.49 -1.78
N GLU A 110 -11.88 -3.31 -1.35
CA GLU A 110 -13.05 -2.65 -1.94
C GLU A 110 -12.75 -2.01 -3.31
N ARG A 111 -11.50 -1.62 -3.58
CA ARG A 111 -11.12 -0.83 -4.78
C ARG A 111 -10.27 -1.56 -5.78
N LEU A 112 -9.44 -2.49 -5.34
CA LEU A 112 -8.69 -3.33 -6.26
C LEU A 112 -9.71 -4.20 -7.01
N PRO A 113 -9.63 -4.30 -8.35
CA PRO A 113 -10.47 -5.19 -9.14
C PRO A 113 -10.22 -6.65 -8.74
N SER A 114 -10.86 -7.09 -7.66
CA SER A 114 -10.84 -8.48 -7.26
C SER A 114 -11.48 -9.31 -8.39
N LEU A 115 -10.83 -10.40 -8.77
CA LEU A 115 -11.11 -11.28 -9.92
C LEU A 115 -10.76 -10.78 -11.33
N GLN A 116 -11.08 -9.56 -11.76
CA GLN A 116 -10.83 -9.16 -13.16
C GLN A 116 -9.33 -9.01 -13.48
N ASP A 117 -8.55 -8.38 -12.61
CA ASP A 117 -7.08 -8.31 -12.79
C ASP A 117 -6.44 -9.71 -12.69
N ARG A 118 -7.00 -10.63 -11.89
CA ARG A 118 -6.53 -12.02 -11.78
C ARG A 118 -6.78 -12.82 -13.07
N LEU A 119 -7.93 -12.63 -13.69
CA LEU A 119 -8.27 -13.26 -14.98
C LEU A 119 -7.38 -12.72 -16.11
N GLN A 120 -7.12 -11.40 -16.14
CA GLN A 120 -6.28 -10.78 -17.15
C GLN A 120 -4.78 -11.14 -17.03
N ALA A 121 -4.24 -11.31 -15.81
CA ALA A 121 -2.86 -11.84 -15.67
C ALA A 121 -2.72 -13.28 -16.10
N GLN A 122 -3.72 -14.12 -15.85
CA GLN A 122 -3.69 -15.50 -16.35
C GLN A 122 -3.62 -15.52 -17.88
N GLU A 123 -4.32 -14.60 -18.55
CA GLU A 123 -4.24 -14.46 -20.02
C GLU A 123 -2.91 -13.86 -20.51
N GLN A 124 -2.26 -12.99 -19.73
CA GLN A 124 -0.96 -12.39 -20.09
C GLN A 124 0.27 -13.24 -19.74
N ALA A 125 0.14 -14.18 -18.79
CA ALA A 125 1.17 -15.17 -18.48
C ALA A 125 1.21 -16.34 -19.48
N ASP A 126 0.27 -16.38 -20.44
CA ASP A 126 0.15 -17.38 -21.49
C ASP A 126 0.42 -16.82 -22.91
N PRO A 127 1.54 -16.13 -23.20
CA PRO A 127 1.87 -15.71 -24.56
C PRO A 127 2.60 -16.79 -25.37
N ASP A 128 2.95 -17.94 -24.77
CA ASP A 128 3.49 -19.09 -25.50
C ASP A 128 2.46 -20.22 -25.53
N GLY A 129 1.51 -20.05 -26.45
CA GLY A 129 0.72 -21.15 -26.95
C GLY A 129 1.63 -22.27 -27.46
N THR A 130 1.85 -23.28 -26.63
CA THR A 130 2.03 -24.65 -27.10
C THR A 130 0.90 -25.49 -26.54
N THR A 131 -0.14 -25.58 -27.36
CA THR A 131 -1.29 -26.47 -27.19
C THR A 131 -0.89 -27.94 -27.46
N PRO A 132 -1.80 -28.91 -27.32
CA PRO A 132 -1.87 -29.93 -26.27
C PRO A 132 -1.34 -31.32 -26.71
N VAL A 133 -0.97 -32.20 -25.76
CA VAL A 133 -1.18 -33.67 -25.80
C VAL A 133 -1.32 -34.21 -24.38
#